data_AF-A0A1M3B6X9-F1
#
_entry.id   AF-A0A1M3B6X9-F1
#
_cell.length_a   1.000
_cell.length_b   1.000
_cell.length_c   1.000
_cell.angle_alpha   90.00
_cell.angle_beta   90.00
_cell.angle_gamma   90.00
#
_symmetry.space_group_name_H-M   'P 1'
#
loop_
_entity.id
_entity.type
_entity.pdbx_description
1 polymer ?
#
loop_
_entity_poly.entity_id
_entity_poly.type
_entity_poly.pdbx_seq_one_letter_code
_entity_poly.pdbx_strand_id
1 'polypeptide(L)'
;MGNIGPLEIGIVLVIALLVFGPKKLPELGHGLGKGMREFKDGVTGDGNDRTGRPAVEAGSSAEVVAAPSVDTASKPSHPPVVDGNG
;
A
#
# COMPACT_ATOMS: atom_id res chain seq x y z
N MET A 1 15.29 5.24 -42.18
CA MET A 1 15.72 5.35 -40.77
C MET A 1 14.71 4.54 -39.96
N GLY A 2 15.11 3.37 -39.45
CA GLY A 2 14.20 2.46 -38.76
C GLY A 2 13.64 3.11 -37.51
N ASN A 3 12.33 3.26 -37.44
CA ASN A 3 11.66 3.76 -36.25
C ASN A 3 11.68 2.61 -35.24
N ILE A 4 12.61 2.64 -34.28
CA ILE A 4 12.59 1.75 -33.10
C ILE A 4 11.24 1.98 -32.43
N GLY A 5 10.32 1.08 -32.72
CA GLY A 5 8.96 1.19 -32.27
C GLY A 5 8.81 0.67 -30.85
N PRO A 6 7.70 1.00 -30.18
CA PRO A 6 7.33 0.33 -28.93
C PRO A 6 7.37 -1.20 -29.03
N LEU A 7 7.11 -1.74 -30.23
CA LEU A 7 7.20 -3.17 -30.53
C LEU A 7 8.63 -3.73 -30.38
N GLU A 8 9.65 -3.04 -30.89
CA GLU A 8 11.05 -3.47 -30.80
C GLU A 8 11.56 -3.40 -29.36
N ILE A 9 11.21 -2.33 -28.65
CA ILE A 9 11.48 -2.21 -27.21
C ILE A 9 10.80 -3.36 -26.45
N GLY A 10 9.55 -3.69 -26.80
CA GLY A 10 8.82 -4.80 -26.21
C GLY A 10 9.51 -6.15 -26.39
N ILE A 11 10.04 -6.44 -27.59
CA ILE A 11 10.77 -7.70 -27.88
C ILE A 11 12.03 -7.80 -27.01
N VAL A 12 12.81 -6.72 -26.91
CA VAL A 12 14.01 -6.69 -26.05
C VAL A 12 13.62 -6.88 -24.59
N LEU A 13 12.54 -6.25 -24.14
CA LEU A 13 12.03 -6.38 -22.78
C LEU A 13 11.62 -7.82 -22.47
N VAL A 14 10.97 -8.53 -23.40
CA VAL A 14 10.63 -9.96 -23.25
C VAL A 14 11.88 -10.81 -23.09
N ILE A 15 12.92 -10.57 -23.89
CA ILE A 15 14.20 -11.31 -23.77
C ILE A 15 14.85 -11.02 -22.41
N ALA A 16 14.91 -9.75 -21.99
CA ALA A 16 15.42 -9.37 -20.67
C ALA A 16 14.60 -10.01 -19.53
N LEU A 17 13.28 -10.13 -19.70
CA LEU A 17 12.39 -10.80 -18.78
C LEU A 17 12.61 -12.31 -18.70
N LEU A 18 13.04 -12.95 -19.78
CA LEU A 18 13.42 -14.37 -19.73
C LEU A 18 14.73 -14.58 -18.97
N VAL A 19 15.69 -13.66 -19.10
CA VAL A 19 16.99 -13.73 -18.40
C VAL A 19 16.86 -13.36 -16.92
N PHE A 20 16.21 -12.24 -16.62
CA PHE A 20 16.08 -11.72 -15.26
C PHE A 20 14.83 -12.23 -14.53
N GLY A 21 13.78 -12.61 -15.26
CA GLY A 21 12.49 -13.01 -14.70
C GLY A 21 11.53 -11.82 -14.50
N PRO A 22 10.21 -12.02 -14.71
CA PRO A 22 9.19 -10.96 -14.54
C PRO A 22 9.04 -10.48 -13.10
N LYS A 23 9.48 -11.26 -12.11
CA LYS A 23 9.47 -10.85 -10.70
C LYS A 23 10.61 -9.88 -10.36
N LYS A 24 11.70 -9.85 -11.13
CA LYS A 24 12.87 -9.01 -10.83
C LYS A 24 12.74 -7.57 -11.33
N LEU A 25 11.98 -7.33 -12.40
CA LEU A 25 11.67 -5.96 -12.85
C LEU A 25 10.94 -5.11 -11.81
N PRO A 26 9.83 -5.54 -11.19
CA PRO A 26 9.15 -4.72 -10.17
C PRO A 26 10.02 -4.55 -8.92
N GLU A 27 10.78 -5.56 -8.52
CA GLU A 27 11.69 -5.51 -7.38
C GLU A 27 12.79 -4.45 -7.58
N LEU A 28 13.43 -4.43 -8.75
CA LEU A 28 14.42 -3.40 -9.12
C LEU A 28 13.79 -2.02 -9.33
N GLY A 29 12.59 -1.97 -9.92
CA GLY A 29 11.83 -0.75 -10.17
C GLY A 29 11.37 -0.04 -8.90
N HIS A 30 10.98 -0.78 -7.86
CA HIS A 30 10.63 -0.21 -6.56
C HIS A 30 11.82 0.50 -5.90
N GLY A 31 13.00 -0.10 -5.94
CA GLY A 31 14.23 0.51 -5.41
C GLY A 31 14.67 1.73 -6.22
N LEU A 32 14.74 1.61 -7.55
CA LEU A 32 15.08 2.70 -8.45
C LEU A 32 14.08 3.85 -8.39
N GLY A 33 12.78 3.56 -8.30
CA GLY A 33 11.72 4.56 -8.24
C GLY A 33 11.78 5.38 -6.96
N LYS A 34 12.05 4.73 -5.82
CA LYS A 34 12.26 5.42 -4.54
C LYS A 34 13.49 6.33 -4.60
N GLY A 35 14.62 5.82 -5.08
CA GLY A 35 15.86 6.61 -5.23
C GLY A 35 15.72 7.76 -6.22
N MET A 36 15.04 7.55 -7.34
CA MET A 36 14.76 8.60 -8.34
C MET A 36 13.85 9.69 -7.77
N ARG A 37 12.88 9.34 -6.94
CA ARG A 37 11.99 10.29 -6.27
C ARG A 37 12.77 11.12 -5.24
N GLU A 38 13.54 10.48 -4.37
CA GLU A 38 14.41 11.18 -3.41
C GLU A 38 15.44 12.08 -4.11
N PHE A 39 16.01 11.62 -5.24
CA PHE A 39 16.91 12.40 -6.07
C PHE A 39 16.20 13.60 -6.71
N LYS A 40 15.01 13.41 -7.29
CA LYS A 40 14.19 14.49 -7.85
C LYS A 40 13.85 15.53 -6.79
N ASP A 41 13.40 15.08 -5.62
CA ASP A 41 12.98 15.94 -4.51
C ASP A 41 14.16 16.80 -4.02
N GLY A 42 15.35 16.20 -3.88
CA GLY A 42 16.57 16.90 -3.48
C GLY A 42 17.12 17.86 -4.54
N VAL A 43 16.97 17.55 -5.83
CA VAL A 43 17.46 18.39 -6.95
C VAL A 43 16.48 19.52 -7.29
N THR A 44 15.17 19.27 -7.17
CA THR A 44 14.12 20.24 -7.55
C THR A 44 13.78 21.17 -6.39
N GLY A 45 14.14 20.82 -5.14
CA GLY A 45 13.81 21.61 -3.96
C GLY A 45 12.31 21.59 -3.60
N ASP A 46 11.52 20.77 -4.30
CA ASP A 46 10.11 20.48 -4.05
C ASP A 46 9.98 19.49 -2.88
N GLY A 47 10.61 19.81 -1.75
CA GLY A 47 10.33 19.18 -0.47
C GLY A 47 8.95 19.66 -0.03
N ASN A 48 7.90 18.95 -0.43
CA ASN A 48 6.53 19.22 -0.01
C ASN A 48 6.40 19.09 1.52
N ASP A 49 6.69 20.17 2.23
CA ASP A 49 6.23 20.49 3.58
C ASP A 49 4.70 20.60 3.56
N ARG A 50 4.03 19.44 3.47
CA ARG A 50 2.64 19.13 3.85
C ARG A 50 2.20 17.88 3.12
N THR A 51 2.37 16.72 3.75
CA THR A 51 1.26 15.76 3.94
C THR A 51 1.78 14.58 4.75
N GLY A 52 1.80 14.79 6.07
CA GLY A 52 1.38 13.71 6.95
C GLY A 52 -0.03 13.28 6.52
N ARG A 53 -0.11 12.24 5.70
CA ARG A 53 -1.19 11.27 5.83
C ARG A 53 -0.48 9.95 6.09
N PRO A 54 -0.75 9.27 7.22
CA PRO A 54 -0.40 7.86 7.32
C PRO A 54 -0.96 7.19 6.07
N ALA A 55 -0.14 6.32 5.47
CA ALA A 55 -0.56 5.38 4.46
C ALA A 55 -1.65 4.47 5.04
N VAL A 56 -2.85 5.00 5.19
CA VAL A 56 -4.06 4.21 5.14
C VAL A 56 -4.31 3.96 3.65
N GLU A 57 -4.46 2.68 3.33
CA GLU A 57 -5.01 2.21 2.06
C GLU A 57 -4.04 2.06 0.87
N ALA A 58 -3.10 1.13 1.03
CA ALA A 58 -2.88 0.13 -0.02
C ALA A 58 -3.65 -1.14 0.36
N GLY A 59 -4.98 -1.12 0.19
CA GLY A 59 -5.70 -2.37 -0.11
C GLY A 59 -5.21 -2.88 -1.48
N SER A 60 -5.22 -4.16 -1.83
CA SER A 60 -5.90 -5.35 -1.32
C SER A 60 -5.22 -6.51 -2.07
N SER A 61 -4.77 -7.58 -1.41
CA SER A 61 -5.53 -8.83 -1.38
C SER A 61 -4.84 -9.82 -0.44
N ALA A 62 -5.65 -10.62 0.24
CA ALA A 62 -5.31 -11.64 1.24
C ALA A 62 -5.12 -11.14 2.68
N GLU A 63 -6.18 -10.56 3.27
CA GLU A 63 -6.71 -10.97 4.59
C GLU A 63 -7.98 -10.17 4.93
N VAL A 64 -9.06 -10.34 4.15
CA VAL A 64 -10.41 -9.94 4.58
C VAL A 64 -11.39 -11.03 4.18
N VAL A 65 -11.36 -12.16 4.91
CA VAL A 65 -12.47 -13.10 5.01
C VAL A 65 -12.50 -13.75 6.41
N ALA A 66 -12.75 -12.93 7.43
CA ALA A 66 -13.37 -13.43 8.66
C ALA A 66 -14.22 -12.28 9.22
N ALA A 67 -15.50 -12.31 8.86
CA ALA A 67 -16.50 -11.32 9.23
C ALA A 67 -16.54 -11.08 10.75
N PRO A 68 -16.71 -9.81 11.22
CA PRO A 68 -17.09 -9.56 12.60
C PRO A 68 -18.54 -10.00 12.77
N SER A 69 -18.72 -11.21 13.31
CA SER A 69 -20.01 -11.65 13.80
C SER A 69 -20.41 -10.78 14.99
N VAL A 70 -21.39 -9.92 14.74
CA VAL A 70 -22.49 -9.54 15.63
C VAL A 70 -22.16 -9.13 17.08
N ASP A 71 -22.28 -7.83 17.27
CA ASP A 71 -22.89 -7.17 18.42
C ASP A 71 -23.96 -8.04 19.10
N THR A 72 -23.64 -8.58 20.29
CA THR A 72 -24.58 -8.86 21.38
C THR A 72 -23.77 -9.08 22.65
N ALA A 73 -24.24 -8.47 23.75
CA ALA A 73 -23.81 -8.64 25.13
C ALA A 73 -22.62 -7.79 25.60
N SER A 74 -22.93 -6.63 26.17
CA SER A 74 -22.71 -6.39 27.62
C SER A 74 -23.23 -5.01 28.03
N LYS A 75 -24.51 -4.95 28.42
CA LYS A 75 -25.03 -3.90 29.30
C LYS A 75 -25.03 -4.49 30.71
N PRO A 76 -24.04 -4.19 31.58
CA PRO A 76 -24.14 -4.54 32.99
C PRO A 76 -25.18 -3.63 33.63
N SER A 77 -26.43 -4.09 33.64
CA SER A 77 -27.50 -3.57 34.48
C SER A 77 -27.17 -3.92 35.92
N HIS A 78 -26.46 -3.02 36.60
CA HIS A 78 -26.33 -3.00 38.05
C HIS A 78 -27.61 -2.36 38.63
N PRO A 79 -28.43 -3.07 39.41
CA PRO A 79 -29.43 -2.41 40.26
C PRO A 79 -28.76 -1.99 41.57
N PRO A 80 -28.61 -0.68 41.88
CA PRO A 80 -28.43 -0.29 43.27
C PRO A 80 -29.76 -0.52 44.01
N VAL A 81 -29.65 -1.34 45.05
CA VAL A 81 -30.69 -1.83 45.95
C VAL A 81 -31.40 -0.67 46.64
N VAL A 82 -32.72 -0.78 46.71
CA VAL A 82 -33.67 0.11 47.40
C VAL A 82 -33.48 0.11 48.92
N ASP A 83 -33.79 1.26 49.50
CA ASP A 83 -33.81 1.64 50.92
C ASP A 83 -34.49 0.66 51.91
N GLY A 84 -33.98 0.65 53.14
CA GLY A 84 -34.67 0.25 54.37
C GLY A 84 -33.91 0.83 55.56
N ASN A 85 -34.34 1.90 56.22
CA ASN A 85 -35.38 1.98 57.26
C ASN A 85 -35.23 0.93 58.36
N GLY A 86 -34.66 1.36 59.50
CA GLY A 86 -34.50 0.65 60.75
C GLY A 86 -33.59 1.42 61.70
#